data_AF-A0A091Q9V0-F1
#
_entry.id   AF-A0A091Q9V0-F1
#
_cell.length_a   1.000
_cell.length_b   1.000
_cell.length_c   1.000
_cell.angle_alpha   90.00
_cell.angle_beta   90.00
_cell.angle_gamma   90.00
#
_symmetry.space_group_name_H-M   'P 1'
#
loop_
_entity.id
_entity.type
_entity.pdbx_description
1 polymer ?
#
loop_
_entity_poly.entity_id
_entity_poly.type
_entity_poly.pdbx_seq_one_letter_code
_entity_poly.pdbx_strand_id
1 'polypeptide(L)'
;MEPRESWAALAAGGVAGVCVDLILFPLDTVKTRLQSPQGFRKAGGFRGIYAGVPSAAIGSFPNAAAFFITYENVKSMLHHGSSSYLSPATHMVAASVGEVVACLIRVPSEVVKQRAQVSPSLSTLRILSHTLYHEGIQGLYRGYKSTVLREIPFSLVQFPLWESLKDLWSWKQGHVVDSWQSAVCGAFAG
;
A
#
# COMPACT_ATOMS: atom_id res chain seq x y z
N MET A 1 4.95 24.85 -5.51
CA MET A 1 6.00 23.81 -5.57
C MET A 1 6.59 23.88 -6.94
N GLU A 2 7.88 24.18 -7.05
CA GLU A 2 8.58 24.17 -8.32
C GLU A 2 8.55 22.75 -8.91
N PRO A 3 8.37 22.56 -10.23
CA PRO A 3 8.27 21.21 -10.84
C PRO A 3 9.44 20.28 -10.45
N ARG A 4 10.63 20.85 -10.21
CA ARG A 4 11.84 20.12 -9.79
C ARG A 4 11.75 19.53 -8.38
N GLU A 5 11.07 20.21 -7.45
CA GLU A 5 10.88 19.73 -6.07
C GLU A 5 9.93 18.52 -6.05
N SER A 6 8.89 18.54 -6.88
CA SER A 6 7.94 17.43 -7.01
C SER A 6 8.60 16.14 -7.55
N TRP A 7 9.51 16.26 -8.51
CA TRP A 7 10.28 15.10 -9.00
C TRP A 7 11.23 14.52 -7.95
N ALA A 8 11.89 15.38 -7.17
CA ALA A 8 12.76 14.95 -6.08
C ALA A 8 11.96 14.23 -4.99
N ALA A 9 10.79 14.74 -4.62
CA ALA A 9 9.89 14.10 -3.65
C ALA A 9 9.37 12.74 -4.14
N LEU A 10 8.98 12.64 -5.42
CA LEU A 10 8.55 11.38 -6.04
C LEU A 10 9.67 10.35 -6.07
N ALA A 11 10.89 10.76 -6.47
CA ALA A 11 12.04 9.88 -6.49
C ALA A 11 12.43 9.41 -5.08
N ALA A 12 12.48 10.33 -4.11
CA ALA A 12 12.77 10.01 -2.72
C ALA A 12 11.72 9.07 -2.11
N GLY A 13 10.43 9.31 -2.37
CA GLY A 13 9.35 8.42 -1.94
C GLY A 13 9.42 7.04 -2.58
N GLY A 14 9.73 6.97 -3.88
CA GLY A 14 9.90 5.70 -4.60
C GLY A 14 11.09 4.89 -4.08
N VAL A 15 12.25 5.52 -3.88
CA VAL A 15 13.44 4.86 -3.30
C VAL A 15 13.16 4.42 -1.88
N ALA A 16 12.55 5.27 -1.04
CA ALA A 16 12.17 4.90 0.32
C ALA A 16 11.23 3.69 0.34
N GLY A 17 10.21 3.67 -0.53
CA GLY A 17 9.29 2.54 -0.67
C GLY A 17 10.00 1.24 -1.05
N VAL A 18 10.86 1.27 -2.07
CA VAL A 18 11.65 0.09 -2.48
C VAL A 18 12.60 -0.35 -1.37
N CYS A 19 13.24 0.57 -0.64
CA CYS A 19 14.10 0.22 0.49
C CYS A 19 13.32 -0.47 1.62
N VAL A 20 12.15 0.05 1.99
CA VAL A 20 11.27 -0.57 2.98
C VAL A 20 10.85 -1.97 2.52
N ASP A 21 10.40 -2.09 1.26
CA ASP A 21 10.01 -3.37 0.67
C ASP A 21 11.17 -4.37 0.72
N LEU A 22 12.40 -3.97 0.37
CA LEU A 22 13.58 -4.85 0.41
C LEU A 22 13.95 -5.31 1.82
N ILE A 23 13.85 -4.43 2.82
CA ILE A 23 14.15 -4.76 4.22
C ILE A 23 13.10 -5.72 4.79
N LEU A 24 11.82 -5.50 4.46
CA LEU A 24 10.70 -6.29 4.99
C LEU A 24 10.40 -7.53 4.17
N PHE A 25 10.87 -7.62 2.92
CA PHE A 25 10.60 -8.74 2.01
C PHE A 25 10.89 -10.11 2.63
N PRO A 26 11.99 -10.29 3.39
CA PRO A 26 12.26 -11.57 4.03
C PRO A 26 11.19 -12.02 5.01
N LEU A 27 10.65 -11.09 5.79
CA LEU A 27 9.59 -11.35 6.76
C LEU A 27 8.29 -11.68 6.03
N ASP A 28 7.97 -10.94 4.96
CA ASP A 28 6.80 -11.20 4.12
C ASP A 28 6.85 -12.60 3.50
N THR A 29 7.98 -12.99 2.93
CA THR A 29 8.14 -14.31 2.31
C THR A 29 8.04 -15.45 3.34
N VAL A 30 8.59 -15.27 4.54
CA VAL A 30 8.45 -16.26 5.61
C VAL A 30 6.99 -16.37 6.04
N LYS A 31 6.29 -15.23 6.23
CA LYS A 31 4.88 -15.19 6.59
C LYS A 31 4.00 -15.87 5.54
N THR A 32 4.19 -15.56 4.25
CA THR A 32 3.39 -16.16 3.16
C THR A 32 3.63 -17.66 3.02
N ARG A 33 4.86 -18.15 3.26
CA ARG A 33 5.16 -19.58 3.27
C ARG A 33 4.57 -20.32 4.47
N LEU A 34 4.55 -19.70 5.64
CA LEU A 34 3.90 -20.25 6.83
C LEU A 34 2.38 -20.31 6.68
N GLN A 35 1.80 -19.31 6.01
CA GLN A 35 0.36 -19.26 5.71
C GLN A 35 -0.04 -20.09 4.47
N SER A 36 0.93 -20.66 3.74
CA SER A 36 0.65 -21.50 2.58
C SER A 36 0.07 -22.86 3.00
N PRO A 37 -1.03 -23.32 2.37
CA PRO A 37 -1.61 -24.65 2.63
C PRO A 37 -0.64 -25.81 2.39
N GLN A 38 0.41 -25.60 1.59
CA GLN A 38 1.41 -26.61 1.25
C GLN A 38 2.44 -26.82 2.37
N GLY A 39 2.51 -25.90 3.34
CA GLY A 39 3.46 -25.90 4.44
C GLY A 39 4.83 -25.30 4.08
N PHE A 40 5.53 -24.77 5.10
CA PHE A 40 6.75 -23.98 4.94
C PHE A 40 7.85 -24.65 4.12
N ARG A 41 8.14 -25.94 4.39
CA ARG A 41 9.19 -26.70 3.68
C ARG A 41 8.88 -26.90 2.19
N LYS A 42 7.61 -27.16 1.84
CA LYS A 42 7.21 -27.37 0.44
C LYS A 42 7.12 -26.06 -0.34
N ALA A 43 6.79 -24.96 0.34
CA ALA A 43 6.75 -23.61 -0.23
C ALA A 43 8.15 -22.97 -0.42
N GLY A 44 9.24 -23.72 -0.25
CA GLY A 44 10.61 -23.26 -0.48
C GLY A 44 11.44 -22.96 0.77
N GLY A 45 10.89 -23.09 1.99
CA GLY A 45 11.61 -22.90 3.24
C GLY A 45 12.28 -21.52 3.34
N PHE A 46 13.60 -21.48 3.48
CA PHE A 46 14.41 -20.25 3.46
C PHE A 46 15.10 -19.98 2.11
N ARG A 47 14.80 -20.76 1.06
CA ARG A 47 15.43 -20.59 -0.26
C ARG A 47 14.66 -19.56 -1.09
N GLY A 48 15.36 -18.66 -1.79
CA GLY A 48 14.74 -17.70 -2.69
C GLY A 48 13.79 -16.73 -1.97
N ILE A 49 14.24 -16.18 -0.85
CA ILE A 49 13.43 -15.29 0.01
C ILE A 49 13.01 -14.00 -0.71
N TYR A 50 13.81 -13.52 -1.67
CA TYR A 50 13.49 -12.34 -2.48
C TYR A 50 12.67 -12.63 -3.75
N ALA A 51 12.11 -13.85 -3.87
CA ALA A 51 11.25 -14.20 -5.00
C ALA A 51 9.96 -13.37 -4.97
N GLY A 52 9.78 -12.48 -5.95
CA GLY A 52 8.63 -11.57 -6.05
C GLY A 52 8.95 -10.09 -5.84
N VAL A 53 10.19 -9.73 -5.48
CA VAL A 53 10.63 -8.32 -5.40
C VAL A 53 10.34 -7.55 -6.70
N PRO A 54 10.63 -8.09 -7.90
CA PRO A 54 10.36 -7.35 -9.14
C PRO A 54 8.88 -7.02 -9.35
N SER A 55 7.96 -7.94 -9.00
CA SER A 55 6.51 -7.66 -9.09
C SER A 55 6.05 -6.59 -8.10
N ALA A 56 6.61 -6.57 -6.89
CA ALA A 56 6.29 -5.54 -5.90
C ALA A 56 6.77 -4.17 -6.39
N ALA A 57 8.06 -4.07 -6.76
CA ALA A 57 8.67 -2.82 -7.20
C ALA A 57 7.97 -2.20 -8.43
N ILE A 58 7.59 -3.02 -9.41
CA ILE A 58 6.86 -2.56 -10.62
C ILE A 58 5.45 -2.08 -10.24
N GLY A 59 4.80 -2.70 -9.26
CA GLY A 59 3.46 -2.34 -8.81
C GLY A 59 3.42 -1.10 -7.91
N SER A 60 4.49 -0.80 -7.17
CA SER A 60 4.50 0.25 -6.15
C SER A 60 4.31 1.66 -6.71
N PHE A 61 5.01 2.01 -7.81
CA PHE A 61 4.89 3.35 -8.39
C PHE A 61 3.50 3.62 -9.00
N PRO A 62 2.93 2.75 -9.86
CA PRO A 62 1.59 2.97 -10.39
C PRO A 62 0.51 2.94 -9.31
N ASN A 63 0.69 2.12 -8.25
CA ASN A 63 -0.20 2.10 -7.09
C ASN A 63 -0.24 3.46 -6.39
N ALA A 64 0.92 4.02 -6.05
CA ALA A 64 1.00 5.33 -5.41
C ALA A 64 0.43 6.44 -6.31
N ALA A 65 0.74 6.42 -7.60
CA ALA A 65 0.21 7.38 -8.56
C ALA A 65 -1.33 7.34 -8.61
N ALA A 66 -1.92 6.15 -8.71
CA ALA A 66 -3.37 5.97 -8.72
C ALA A 66 -4.01 6.49 -7.43
N PHE A 67 -3.43 6.17 -6.27
CA PHE A 67 -3.90 6.68 -4.98
C PHE A 67 -3.91 8.21 -4.95
N PHE A 68 -2.75 8.86 -5.20
CA PHE A 68 -2.62 10.31 -5.07
C PHE A 68 -3.44 11.07 -6.10
N ILE A 69 -3.49 10.61 -7.35
CA ILE A 69 -4.31 11.24 -8.39
C ILE A 69 -5.79 11.18 -7.98
N THR A 70 -6.29 10.01 -7.57
CA THR A 70 -7.68 9.88 -7.14
C THR A 70 -7.96 10.71 -5.89
N TYR A 71 -7.06 10.68 -4.91
CA TYR A 71 -7.16 11.45 -3.67
C TYR A 71 -7.30 12.95 -3.93
N GLU A 72 -6.43 13.54 -4.75
CA GLU A 72 -6.49 14.98 -5.08
C GLU A 72 -7.76 15.34 -5.87
N ASN A 73 -8.16 14.50 -6.83
CA ASN A 73 -9.40 14.72 -7.59
C ASN A 73 -10.64 14.69 -6.69
N VAL A 74 -10.75 13.70 -5.80
CA VAL A 74 -11.89 13.56 -4.89
C VAL A 74 -11.95 14.74 -3.92
N LYS A 75 -10.81 15.16 -3.36
CA LYS A 75 -10.74 16.38 -2.55
C LYS A 75 -11.21 17.62 -3.31
N SER A 76 -10.75 17.82 -4.54
CA SER A 76 -11.13 18.96 -5.38
C SER A 76 -12.65 18.99 -5.68
N MET A 77 -13.25 17.82 -5.92
CA MET A 77 -14.70 17.70 -6.12
C MET A 77 -15.51 18.00 -4.86
N LEU A 78 -15.08 17.48 -3.69
CA LEU A 78 -15.72 17.74 -2.40
C LEU A 78 -15.62 19.21 -1.97
N HIS A 79 -14.54 19.89 -2.35
CA HIS A 79 -14.31 21.32 -2.06
C HIS A 79 -15.34 22.25 -2.74
N HIS A 80 -15.85 21.89 -3.92
CA HIS A 80 -16.86 22.70 -4.62
C HIS A 80 -18.23 22.74 -3.93
N GLY A 81 -18.44 21.96 -2.85
CA GLY A 81 -19.69 21.92 -2.08
C GLY A 81 -19.58 22.32 -0.60
N SER A 82 -18.40 22.64 -0.07
CA SER A 82 -18.22 22.92 1.37
C SER A 82 -17.02 23.84 1.66
N SER A 83 -17.26 25.01 2.28
CA SER A 83 -16.25 26.03 2.64
C SER A 83 -15.23 25.62 3.72
N SER A 84 -15.15 24.35 4.13
CA SER A 84 -14.25 23.94 5.22
C SER A 84 -13.10 23.10 4.67
N TYR A 85 -11.96 23.76 4.46
CA TYR A 85 -10.67 23.22 4.04
C TYR A 85 -10.07 22.16 5.01
N LEU A 86 -10.78 21.83 6.10
CA LEU A 86 -10.25 21.14 7.27
C LEU A 86 -11.15 20.03 7.82
N SER A 87 -12.20 19.59 7.12
CA SER A 87 -13.03 18.49 7.65
C SER A 87 -12.26 17.16 7.54
N PRO A 88 -11.95 16.48 8.67
CA PRO A 88 -11.35 15.14 8.66
C PRO A 88 -12.12 14.15 7.77
N ALA A 89 -13.45 14.31 7.72
CA ALA A 89 -14.32 13.48 6.91
C ALA A 89 -14.00 13.58 5.41
N THR A 90 -13.62 14.76 4.90
CA THR A 90 -13.23 14.95 3.50
C THR A 90 -11.96 14.17 3.18
N HIS A 91 -10.97 14.21 4.07
CA HIS A 91 -9.73 13.44 3.92
C HIS A 91 -9.98 11.93 4.00
N MET A 92 -10.86 11.49 4.90
CA MET A 92 -11.25 10.09 5.04
C MET A 92 -11.94 9.55 3.78
N VAL A 93 -12.90 10.30 3.23
CA VAL A 93 -13.62 9.91 2.00
C VAL A 93 -12.66 9.89 0.82
N ALA A 94 -11.85 10.93 0.64
CA ALA A 94 -10.87 10.98 -0.43
C ALA A 94 -9.84 9.84 -0.35
N ALA A 95 -9.33 9.54 0.85
CA ALA A 95 -8.39 8.44 1.06
C ALA A 95 -9.04 7.09 0.79
N SER A 96 -10.28 6.88 1.24
CA SER A 96 -11.00 5.62 1.02
C SER A 96 -11.23 5.36 -0.48
N VAL A 97 -11.65 6.37 -1.23
CA VAL A 97 -11.84 6.25 -2.69
C VAL A 97 -10.50 6.04 -3.38
N GLY A 98 -9.45 6.77 -2.97
CA GLY A 98 -8.09 6.59 -3.45
C GLY A 98 -7.58 5.17 -3.27
N GLU A 99 -7.79 4.58 -2.09
CA GLU A 99 -7.36 3.21 -1.77
C GLU A 99 -8.12 2.16 -2.60
N VAL A 100 -9.40 2.35 -2.86
CA VAL A 100 -10.19 1.47 -3.75
C VAL A 100 -9.61 1.49 -5.17
N VAL A 101 -9.24 2.65 -5.70
CA VAL A 101 -8.63 2.75 -7.04
C VAL A 101 -7.22 2.16 -7.04
N ALA A 102 -6.43 2.43 -6.00
CA ALA A 102 -5.09 1.86 -5.83
C ALA A 102 -5.12 0.32 -5.78
N CYS A 103 -6.14 -0.27 -5.14
CA CYS A 103 -6.36 -1.72 -5.10
C CYS A 103 -6.43 -2.36 -6.50
N LEU A 104 -6.85 -1.63 -7.54
CA LEU A 104 -6.92 -2.17 -8.91
C LEU A 104 -5.55 -2.54 -9.48
N ILE A 105 -4.51 -1.84 -9.02
CA ILE A 105 -3.11 -2.06 -9.43
C ILE A 105 -2.38 -2.94 -8.41
N ARG A 106 -2.67 -2.73 -7.12
CA ARG A 106 -2.02 -3.45 -6.03
C ARG A 106 -2.34 -4.93 -6.05
N VAL A 107 -3.61 -5.30 -6.21
CA VAL A 107 -4.06 -6.70 -6.12
C VAL A 107 -3.38 -7.61 -7.14
N PRO A 108 -3.34 -7.31 -8.45
CA PRO A 108 -2.63 -8.17 -9.41
C PRO A 108 -1.13 -8.28 -9.10
N SER A 109 -0.49 -7.18 -8.70
CA SER A 109 0.94 -7.17 -8.32
C SER A 109 1.20 -8.04 -7.09
N GLU A 110 0.32 -7.97 -6.09
CA GLU A 110 0.37 -8.76 -4.86
C GLU A 110 0.13 -10.25 -5.12
N VAL A 111 -0.82 -10.60 -5.99
CA VAL A 111 -1.07 -12.00 -6.38
C VAL A 111 0.17 -12.61 -7.04
N VAL A 112 0.82 -11.88 -7.95
CA VAL A 112 2.06 -12.34 -8.59
C VAL A 112 3.20 -12.46 -7.57
N LYS A 113 3.35 -11.47 -6.67
CA LYS A 113 4.34 -11.49 -5.58
C LYS A 113 4.16 -12.72 -4.70
N GLN A 114 2.96 -12.96 -4.19
CA GLN A 114 2.65 -14.08 -3.30
C GLN A 114 2.87 -15.44 -3.98
N ARG A 115 2.50 -15.59 -5.25
CA ARG A 115 2.78 -16.81 -6.03
C ARG A 115 4.28 -17.03 -6.24
N ALA A 116 5.05 -15.96 -6.45
CA ALA A 116 6.51 -16.04 -6.55
C ALA A 116 7.17 -16.43 -5.22
N GLN A 117 6.65 -15.93 -4.09
CA GLN A 117 7.15 -16.28 -2.76
C GLN A 117 6.98 -17.77 -2.43
N VAL A 118 5.88 -18.40 -2.86
CA VAL A 118 5.64 -19.84 -2.64
C VAL A 118 6.23 -20.75 -3.73
N SER A 119 6.56 -20.20 -4.90
CA SER A 119 7.18 -20.92 -6.03
C SER A 119 8.49 -20.24 -6.47
N PRO A 120 9.56 -20.28 -5.64
CA PRO A 120 10.78 -19.50 -5.88
C PRO A 120 11.60 -19.92 -7.11
N SER A 121 11.24 -21.04 -7.77
CA SER A 121 11.92 -21.55 -8.96
C SER A 121 11.44 -20.92 -10.28
N LEU A 122 10.32 -20.18 -10.27
CA LEU A 122 9.72 -19.60 -11.47
C LEU A 122 9.99 -18.08 -11.53
N SER A 123 10.32 -17.59 -12.73
CA SER A 123 10.40 -16.15 -12.98
C SER A 123 9.03 -15.48 -12.82
N THR A 124 9.01 -14.26 -12.27
CA THR A 124 7.80 -13.43 -12.08
C THR A 124 6.95 -13.33 -13.35
N LEU A 125 7.58 -13.18 -14.51
CA LEU A 125 6.87 -13.11 -15.81
C LEU A 125 6.21 -14.44 -16.17
N ARG A 126 6.89 -15.56 -15.90
CA ARG A 126 6.32 -16.89 -16.14
C ARG A 126 5.14 -17.16 -15.21
N ILE A 127 5.20 -16.69 -13.96
CA ILE A 127 4.08 -16.79 -13.01
C ILE A 127 2.87 -15.97 -13.48
N LEU A 128 3.11 -14.75 -13.96
CA LEU A 128 2.06 -13.90 -14.54
C LEU A 128 1.43 -14.56 -15.76
N SER A 129 2.23 -14.99 -16.74
CA SER A 129 1.73 -15.66 -17.96
C SER A 129 0.99 -16.96 -17.63
N HIS A 130 1.51 -17.79 -16.72
CA HIS A 130 0.85 -19.02 -16.28
C HIS A 130 -0.49 -18.72 -15.60
N THR A 131 -0.56 -17.69 -14.76
CA THR A 131 -1.80 -17.27 -14.10
C THR A 131 -2.84 -16.79 -15.11
N LEU A 132 -2.42 -15.95 -16.06
CA LEU A 132 -3.30 -15.47 -17.12
C LEU A 132 -3.80 -16.59 -18.04
N TYR A 133 -2.95 -17.57 -18.34
CA TYR A 133 -3.32 -18.69 -19.21
C TYR A 133 -4.30 -19.66 -18.54
N HIS A 134 -4.10 -19.99 -17.26
CA HIS A 134 -4.91 -21.00 -16.56
C HIS A 134 -6.12 -20.44 -15.80
N GLU A 135 -6.01 -19.24 -15.23
CA GLU A 135 -7.07 -18.64 -14.39
C GLU A 135 -7.64 -17.35 -14.98
N GLY A 136 -7.07 -16.86 -16.08
CA GLY A 136 -7.48 -15.61 -16.70
C GLY A 136 -7.23 -14.38 -15.82
N ILE A 137 -7.89 -13.28 -16.18
CA ILE A 137 -7.84 -12.01 -15.45
C ILE A 137 -8.45 -12.17 -14.05
N GLN A 138 -9.46 -13.01 -13.89
CA GLN A 138 -10.09 -13.27 -12.59
C GLN A 138 -9.11 -13.86 -11.57
N GLY A 139 -8.14 -14.68 -12.02
CA GLY A 139 -7.06 -15.19 -11.18
C GLY A 139 -6.16 -14.11 -10.58
N LEU A 140 -5.93 -13.02 -11.33
CA LEU A 140 -5.14 -11.87 -10.86
C LEU A 140 -5.88 -10.97 -9.87
N TYR A 141 -7.21 -10.92 -9.96
CA TYR A 141 -8.06 -10.15 -9.04
C TYR A 141 -8.65 -11.00 -7.91
N ARG A 142 -8.15 -12.23 -7.74
CA ARG A 142 -8.59 -13.12 -6.67
C ARG A 142 -8.23 -12.51 -5.31
N GLY A 143 -9.26 -12.17 -4.54
CA GLY A 143 -9.11 -11.49 -3.25
C GLY A 143 -9.37 -9.99 -3.28
N TYR A 144 -9.62 -9.36 -4.44
CA TYR A 144 -9.88 -7.91 -4.55
C TYR A 144 -10.95 -7.41 -3.57
N LYS A 145 -12.11 -8.08 -3.53
CA LYS A 145 -13.21 -7.72 -2.61
C LYS A 145 -12.78 -7.80 -1.15
N SER A 146 -12.02 -8.83 -0.78
CA SER A 146 -11.50 -9.00 0.58
C SER A 146 -10.49 -7.92 0.93
N THR A 147 -9.65 -7.52 -0.03
CA THR A 147 -8.69 -6.43 0.14
C THR A 147 -9.42 -5.12 0.38
N VAL A 148 -10.35 -4.74 -0.50
CA VAL A 148 -11.13 -3.50 -0.35
C VAL A 148 -11.93 -3.49 0.97
N LEU A 149 -12.57 -4.61 1.32
CA LEU A 149 -13.31 -4.74 2.57
C LEU A 149 -12.41 -4.60 3.81
N ARG A 150 -11.12 -4.93 3.71
CA ARG A 150 -10.15 -4.70 4.79
C ARG A 150 -9.68 -3.25 4.83
N GLU A 151 -9.37 -2.67 3.68
CA GLU A 151 -8.77 -1.33 3.64
C GLU A 151 -9.74 -0.21 4.01
N ILE A 152 -11.03 -0.32 3.67
CA ILE A 152 -12.01 0.72 3.99
C ILE A 152 -12.17 0.89 5.51
N PRO A 153 -12.47 -0.16 6.31
CA PRO A 153 -12.53 -0.05 7.76
C PRO A 153 -11.20 0.37 8.37
N PHE A 154 -10.08 -0.15 7.84
CA PHE A 154 -8.75 0.22 8.30
C PHE A 154 -8.52 1.73 8.16
N SER A 155 -8.80 2.29 6.97
CA SER A 155 -8.70 3.74 6.72
C SER A 155 -9.63 4.56 7.61
N LEU A 156 -10.88 4.10 7.80
CA LEU A 156 -11.86 4.79 8.63
C LEU A 156 -11.48 4.86 10.10
N VAL A 157 -10.67 3.92 10.60
CA VAL A 157 -10.16 3.93 11.98
C VAL A 157 -8.81 4.65 12.07
N GLN A 158 -7.89 4.36 11.15
CA GLN A 158 -6.52 4.85 11.17
C GLN A 158 -6.46 6.39 11.08
N PHE A 159 -7.24 7.01 10.18
CA PHE A 159 -7.18 8.46 9.97
C PHE A 159 -7.66 9.26 11.19
N PRO A 160 -8.86 9.00 11.76
CA PRO A 160 -9.29 9.68 12.99
C PRO A 160 -8.35 9.43 14.17
N LEU A 161 -7.82 8.21 14.30
CA LEU A 161 -6.89 7.87 15.36
C LEU A 161 -5.57 8.65 15.22
N TRP A 162 -5.04 8.74 14.00
CA TRP A 162 -3.84 9.53 13.70
C TRP A 162 -4.03 11.02 13.99
N GLU A 163 -5.16 11.61 13.60
CA GLU A 163 -5.48 13.01 13.91
C GLU A 163 -5.63 13.23 15.42
N SER A 164 -6.38 12.38 16.10
CA SER A 164 -6.57 12.46 17.56
C SER A 164 -5.26 12.37 18.33
N LEU A 165 -4.34 11.49 17.89
CA LEU A 165 -3.01 11.35 18.49
C LEU A 165 -2.14 12.59 18.28
N LYS A 166 -2.18 13.18 17.07
CA LYS A 166 -1.47 14.45 16.80
C LYS A 166 -2.04 15.61 17.61
N ASP A 167 -3.36 15.72 17.71
CA ASP A 167 -4.00 16.80 18.44
C ASP A 167 -3.69 16.72 19.94
N LEU A 168 -3.71 15.50 20.51
CA LEU A 168 -3.32 15.27 21.89
C LEU A 168 -1.84 15.62 22.15
N TRP A 169 -0.95 15.29 21.22
CA TRP A 169 0.46 15.60 21.32
C TRP A 169 0.72 17.10 21.20
N SER A 170 0.10 17.74 20.20
CA SER A 170 0.12 19.19 19.97
C SER A 170 -0.36 19.95 21.21
N TRP A 171 -1.46 19.50 21.82
CA TRP A 171 -2.00 20.09 23.04
C TRP A 171 -1.04 20.00 24.23
N LYS A 172 -0.37 18.86 24.42
CA LYS A 172 0.63 18.69 25.48
C LYS A 172 1.89 19.54 25.28
N GLN A 173 2.28 19.77 24.02
CA GLN A 173 3.52 20.45 23.65
C GLN A 173 3.35 21.95 23.42
N GLY A 174 2.13 22.42 23.15
CA GLY A 174 1.80 23.82 22.91
C GLY A 174 2.25 24.35 21.54
N HIS A 175 2.69 23.49 20.62
CA HIS A 175 3.02 23.85 19.24
C HIS A 175 2.69 22.71 18.26
N VAL A 176 2.73 23.03 16.96
CA VAL A 176 2.41 22.09 15.87
C VAL A 176 3.37 20.89 15.89
N VAL A 177 2.82 19.71 15.65
CA VAL A 177 3.54 18.42 15.66
C VAL A 177 4.58 18.38 14.53
N ASP A 178 5.82 18.00 14.87
CA ASP A 178 6.91 17.82 13.90
C ASP A 178 6.68 16.60 12.99
N SER A 179 7.31 16.58 11.82
CA SER A 179 7.16 15.47 10.84
C SER A 179 7.50 14.09 11.42
N TRP A 180 8.51 13.99 12.29
CA TRP A 180 8.88 12.71 12.92
C TRP A 180 7.86 12.28 13.99
N GLN A 181 7.28 13.22 14.74
CA GLN A 181 6.24 12.93 15.73
C GLN A 181 4.95 12.48 15.02
N SER A 182 4.63 13.11 13.89
CA SER A 182 3.50 12.70 13.05
C SER A 182 3.68 11.27 12.51
N ALA A 183 4.92 10.88 12.18
CA ALA A 183 5.26 9.51 11.79
C ALA A 183 5.07 8.51 12.95
N VAL A 184 5.44 8.88 14.18
CA VAL A 184 5.21 8.06 15.38
C VAL A 184 3.70 7.86 15.62
N CYS A 185 2.90 8.94 15.57
CA CYS A 185 1.44 8.82 15.66
C CYS A 185 0.88 7.91 14.56
N GLY A 186 1.43 7.98 13.35
CA GLY A 186 1.05 7.12 12.23
C GLY A 186 1.36 5.65 12.49
N ALA A 187 2.53 5.35 13.06
CA ALA A 187 2.96 4.00 13.41
C ALA A 187 2.14 3.37 14.56
N PHE A 188 1.56 4.18 15.45
CA PHE A 188 0.62 3.69 16.47
C PHE A 188 -0.80 3.50 15.93
N ALA A 189 -1.19 4.27 14.92
CA ALA A 189 -2.54 4.24 14.38
C ALA A 189 -2.77 3.12 13.35
N GLY A 190 -1.71 2.65 12.68
CA GLY A 190 -1.74 1.59 11.67
C GLY A 190 -1.12 0.28 12.14
#